data_AF-A0A1U7I7K5-F1
#
_entry.id   AF-A0A1U7I7K5-F1
#
_cell.length_a   1.000
_cell.length_b   1.000
_cell.length_c   1.000
_cell.angle_alpha   90.00
_cell.angle_beta   90.00
_cell.angle_gamma   90.00
#
_symmetry.space_group_name_H-M   'P 1'
#
loop_
_entity.id
_entity.type
_entity.pdbx_description
1 polymer ?
#
loop_
_entity_poly.entity_id
_entity_poly.type
_entity_poly.pdbx_seq_one_letter_code
_entity_poly.pdbx_strand_id
1 'polypeptide(L)' 'MATEQELQSLFNTLDGDQNGKVSIHELFLSPGLSAIISAETGMSSPQELLATHGDQDGSITFEELKEVVKKANNLT' A
#
# COMPACT_ATOMS: atom_id res chain seq x y z
N MET A 1 -3.44 8.08 -11.33
CA MET A 1 -3.83 6.72 -11.76
C MET A 1 -2.55 5.96 -12.02
N ALA A 2 -2.20 5.06 -11.10
CA ALA A 2 -1.08 4.14 -11.27
C ALA A 2 -1.48 2.95 -12.14
N THR A 3 -0.50 2.38 -12.83
CA THR A 3 -0.62 1.06 -13.46
C THR A 3 -0.32 -0.03 -12.43
N GLU A 4 -0.74 -1.26 -12.70
CA GLU A 4 -0.39 -2.41 -11.83
C GLU A 4 1.13 -2.55 -11.65
N GLN A 5 1.92 -2.24 -12.69
CA GLN A 5 3.39 -2.29 -12.64
C GLN A 5 4.00 -1.21 -11.74
N GLU A 6 3.47 0.02 -11.80
CA GLU A 6 3.88 1.11 -10.91
C GLU A 6 3.55 0.76 -9.45
N LEU A 7 2.34 0.22 -9.22
CA LEU A 7 1.91 -0.21 -7.89
C LEU A 7 2.78 -1.36 -7.37
N GLN A 8 3.15 -2.32 -8.22
CA GLN A 8 4.02 -3.43 -7.86
C GLN A 8 5.43 -2.96 -7.53
N SER A 9 5.95 -1.97 -8.28
CA SER A 9 7.27 -1.38 -8.00
C SER A 9 7.25 -0.61 -6.69
N LEU A 10 6.20 0.16 -6.42
CA LEU A 10 5.96 0.83 -5.14
C LEU A 10 5.90 -0.16 -3.99
N PHE A 11 5.12 -1.24 -4.15
CA PHE A 11 5.01 -2.30 -3.16
C PHE A 11 6.35 -2.96 -2.86
N ASN A 12 7.09 -3.37 -3.90
CA ASN A 12 8.41 -3.98 -3.73
C ASN A 12 9.45 -3.04 -3.09
N THR A 13 9.26 -1.73 -3.22
CA THR A 13 10.13 -0.74 -2.57
C THR A 13 9.75 -0.53 -1.10
N LEU A 14 8.47 -0.71 -0.77
CA LEU A 14 7.97 -0.66 0.59
C LEU A 14 8.28 -1.93 1.38
N ASP A 15 8.10 -3.10 0.76
CA ASP A 15 8.41 -4.43 1.31
C ASP A 15 9.93 -4.62 1.36
N GLY A 16 10.53 -4.00 2.38
CA GLY A 16 11.98 -3.95 2.56
C GLY A 16 12.55 -5.28 3.01
N ASP A 17 11.75 -6.10 3.68
CA ASP A 17 12.13 -7.46 4.07
C ASP A 17 11.72 -8.54 3.07
N GLN A 18 11.01 -8.15 2.00
CA GLN A 18 10.61 -9.00 0.87
C GLN A 18 9.77 -10.21 1.29
N ASN A 19 8.93 -10.04 2.32
CA ASN A 19 8.04 -11.09 2.81
C ASN A 19 6.72 -11.18 2.04
N GLY A 20 6.49 -10.29 1.06
CA GLY A 20 5.27 -10.23 0.26
C GLY A 20 4.13 -9.45 0.93
N LYS A 21 4.43 -8.71 2.00
CA LYS A 21 3.51 -7.88 2.78
C LYS A 21 4.19 -6.57 3.13
N VAL A 22 3.39 -5.52 3.26
CA VAL A 22 3.86 -4.23 3.75
C VAL A 22 3.26 -3.99 5.12
N SER A 23 4.13 -3.90 6.12
CA SER A 23 3.75 -3.65 7.51
C SER A 23 3.71 -2.16 7.82
N ILE A 24 3.04 -1.80 8.92
CA ILE A 24 3.02 -0.40 9.40
C ILE A 24 4.42 0.17 9.64
N HIS A 25 5.36 -0.67 10.08
CA HIS A 25 6.76 -0.29 10.28
C HIS A 25 7.43 0.10 8.96
N GLU A 26 7.19 -0.63 7.89
CA GLU A 26 7.79 -0.38 6.59
C GLU A 26 7.22 0.88 5.92
N LEU A 27 5.90 1.10 6.04
CA LEU A 27 5.27 2.35 5.64
C LEU A 27 5.83 3.55 6.43
N PHE A 28 6.11 3.36 7.71
CA PHE A 28 6.67 4.41 8.56
C PHE A 28 8.13 4.72 8.22
N LEU A 29 8.92 3.71 7.88
CA LEU A 29 10.32 3.88 7.44
C LEU A 29 10.42 4.54 6.07
N SER A 30 9.34 4.51 5.28
CA SER A 30 9.28 5.06 3.93
C SER A 30 8.21 6.15 3.78
N PRO A 31 8.37 7.32 4.45
CA PRO A 31 7.36 8.38 4.48
C PRO A 31 7.04 8.97 3.09
N GLY A 32 7.98 8.93 2.15
CA GLY A 32 7.72 9.36 0.77
C GLY A 32 6.77 8.41 0.03
N LEU A 33 6.96 7.10 0.21
CA LEU A 33 6.14 6.07 -0.44
C LEU A 33 4.76 5.95 0.22
N SER A 34 4.69 6.18 1.53
CA SER A 34 3.44 6.17 2.29
C SER A 34 2.48 7.29 1.86
N ALA A 35 3.01 8.46 1.46
CA ALA A 35 2.23 9.53 0.85
C ALA A 35 1.69 9.13 -0.53
N ILE A 36 2.47 8.43 -1.34
CA ILE A 36 2.05 7.93 -2.66
C ILE A 36 0.93 6.89 -2.50
N ILE A 37 1.10 5.91 -1.60
CA ILE A 37 0.08 4.92 -1.27
C ILE A 37 -1.23 5.60 -0.84
N SER A 38 -1.15 6.62 0.02
CA SER A 38 -2.33 7.37 0.49
C SER A 38 -3.04 8.07 -0.68
N ALA A 39 -2.29 8.68 -1.59
CA ALA A 39 -2.83 9.32 -2.79
C ALA A 39 -3.49 8.31 -3.75
N GLU A 40 -2.86 7.17 -4.00
CA GLU A 40 -3.38 6.14 -4.91
C GLU A 40 -4.58 5.38 -4.32
N THR A 41 -4.59 5.14 -3.01
CA THR A 41 -5.71 4.48 -2.32
C THR A 41 -6.85 5.42 -1.95
N GLY A 42 -6.64 6.74 -2.05
CA GLY A 42 -7.60 7.75 -1.59
C GLY A 42 -7.82 7.75 -0.08
N MET A 43 -6.91 7.10 0.68
CA MET A 43 -6.94 7.05 2.14
C MET A 43 -6.26 8.27 2.74
N SER A 44 -6.70 8.71 3.92
CA SER A 44 -6.10 9.87 4.59
C SER A 44 -4.72 9.55 5.14
N SER A 45 -4.47 8.28 5.45
CA SER A 45 -3.18 7.82 5.95
C SER A 45 -2.91 6.35 5.62
N PRO A 46 -1.64 5.92 5.59
CA PRO A 46 -1.26 4.51 5.41
C PRO A 46 -1.71 3.65 6.61
N GLN A 47 -1.86 4.26 7.78
CA GLN A 47 -2.35 3.58 8.98
C GLN A 47 -3.84 3.25 8.84
N GLU A 48 -4.62 4.16 8.26
CA GLU A 48 -6.04 3.93 7.97
C GLU A 48 -6.20 2.81 6.94
N LEU A 49 -5.35 2.77 5.92
CA LEU A 49 -5.28 1.67 4.96
C LEU A 49 -5.05 0.34 5.67
N LEU A 50 -4.05 0.25 6.55
CA LEU A 50 -3.77 -0.97 7.31
C LEU A 50 -4.85 -1.33 8.34
N ALA A 51 -5.51 -0.34 8.93
CA ALA A 51 -6.58 -0.60 9.89
C ALA A 51 -7.86 -1.12 9.22
N THR A 52 -8.08 -0.77 7.94
CA THR A 52 -9.29 -1.14 7.18
C THR A 52 -9.08 -2.34 6.27
N HIS A 53 -7.88 -2.50 5.72
CA HIS A 53 -7.50 -3.52 4.75
C HIS A 53 -6.28 -4.34 5.16
N GLY A 54 -5.68 -4.06 6.31
CA GLY A 54 -4.61 -4.90 6.82
C GLY A 54 -5.15 -6.20 7.39
N ASP A 55 -4.33 -7.23 7.27
CA ASP A 55 -4.47 -8.52 7.92
C ASP A 55 -4.46 -8.36 9.46
N GLN A 56 -4.73 -9.47 10.16
CA GLN A 56 -4.73 -9.54 11.62
C GLN A 56 -3.39 -9.12 12.28
N ASP A 57 -2.30 -9.06 11.50
CA ASP A 57 -0.96 -8.67 11.92
C ASP A 57 -0.65 -7.17 11.70
N GLY A 58 -1.56 -6.42 11.06
CA GLY A 58 -1.33 -5.00 10.74
C GLY A 58 -0.39 -4.81 9.54
N SER A 59 -0.42 -5.76 8.61
CA SER A 59 0.29 -5.73 7.33
C SER A 59 -0.71 -5.91 6.18
N ILE A 60 -0.38 -5.45 4.98
CA ILE A 60 -1.23 -5.57 3.79
C ILE A 60 -0.47 -6.27 2.67
N THR A 61 -1.12 -7.19 1.99
CA THR A 61 -0.55 -7.87 0.82
C THR A 61 -0.69 -7.03 -0.45
N PHE A 62 0.09 -7.36 -1.49
CA PHE A 62 -0.01 -6.68 -2.78
C PHE A 62 -1.41 -6.77 -3.40
N GLU A 63 -2.07 -7.93 -3.28
CA GLU A 63 -3.42 -8.14 -3.81
C GLU A 63 -4.45 -7.25 -3.11
N GLU A 64 -4.34 -7.09 -1.79
CA GLU A 64 -5.21 -6.20 -1.03
C GLU A 64 -4.96 -4.74 -1.40
N LEU A 65 -3.70 -4.32 -1.47
CA LEU A 65 -3.35 -2.96 -1.91
C LEU A 65 -3.93 -2.66 -3.29
N LYS A 66 -3.80 -3.60 -4.23
CA LYS A 66 -4.34 -3.49 -5.59
C LYS A 66 -5.86 -3.30 -5.57
N GLU A 67 -6.57 -4.09 -4.78
CA GLU A 67 -8.02 -3.97 -4.63
C GLU A 67 -8.43 -2.60 -4.05
N VAL A 68 -7.65 -2.03 -3.13
CA VAL A 68 -7.93 -0.69 -2.59
C VAL A 68 -7.73 0.39 -3.65
N VAL A 69 -6.61 0.38 -4.38
CA VAL A 69 -6.34 1.36 -5.45
C VAL A 69 -7.38 1.26 -6.56
N LYS A 70 -7.84 0.04 -6.87
CA LYS A 70 -8.92 -0.21 -7.82
C LYS A 70 -10.25 0.33 -7.32
N LYS A 71 -10.59 0.13 -6.03
CA LYS A 71 -11.79 0.72 -5.40
C LYS A 71 -11.75 2.24 -5.38
N ALA A 72 -10.56 2.83 -5.25
CA ALA A 72 -10.36 4.27 -5.35
C ALA A 72 -10.52 4.83 -6.77
N ASN A 73 -10.81 3.99 -7.77
CA ASN A 73 -10.82 4.32 -9.20
C ASN A 73 -9.48 4.91 -9.69
N ASN A 74 -8.38 4.60 -9.01
CA ASN A 74 -7.04 5.07 -9.38
C ASN A 74 -6.21 4.00 -10.10
N LEU A 75 -6.77 2.80 -10.32
CA LEU A 75 -6.15 1.75 -11.13
C LEU A 75 -6.74 1.77 -12.55
N THR A 76 -5.88 1.83 -13.57
CA THR A 76 -6.25 1.85 -15.01
C THR A 76 -5.70 0.66 -15.77
#